data_AF-A0A6I2LYE0-F1
#
_entry.id   AF-A0A6I2LYE0-F1
#
_cell.length_a   1.000
_cell.length_b   1.000
_cell.length_c   1.000
_cell.angle_alpha   90.00
_cell.angle_beta   90.00
_cell.angle_gamma   90.00
#
_symmetry.space_group_name_H-M   'P 1'
#
loop_
_entity.id
_entity.type
_entity.pdbx_description
1 polymer ?
#
loop_
_entity_poly.entity_id
_entity_poly.type
_entity_poly.pdbx_seq_one_letter_code
_entity_poly.pdbx_strand_id
1 'polypeptide(L)'
;MLDGDQMVEAARKLMAGSDLLGRPVLATEQSPNKLGGTVAPLPLPSPAIAKMDFDASTLILDRAAPDDTLVVAGCETHICVLQTVAGLLRAGRKVVVAADAVSSRKALDRDTALTGMRSMGAEISTAEAILFGWIGGADHPQFREVSRLIK
;
A
#
# COMPACT_ATOMS: atom_id res chain seq x y z
N MET A 1 0.10 -9.41 -13.40
CA MET A 1 1.24 -9.17 -12.49
C MET A 1 1.81 -10.51 -12.08
N LEU A 2 3.09 -10.58 -11.68
CA LEU A 2 3.55 -11.75 -10.93
C LEU A 2 2.77 -11.81 -9.62
N ASP A 3 2.36 -13.01 -9.19
CA ASP A 3 1.72 -13.19 -7.89
C ASP A 3 0.49 -12.26 -7.67
N GLY A 4 -0.26 -11.97 -8.74
CA GLY A 4 -1.35 -10.98 -8.72
C GLY A 4 -2.42 -11.27 -7.68
N ASP A 5 -2.81 -12.55 -7.54
CA ASP A 5 -3.80 -12.98 -6.55
C ASP A 5 -3.28 -12.81 -5.11
N GLN A 6 -1.99 -13.11 -4.89
CA GLN A 6 -1.34 -12.91 -3.59
C GLN A 6 -1.29 -11.42 -3.22
N MET A 7 -0.91 -10.57 -4.18
CA MET A 7 -0.88 -9.11 -4.01
C MET A 7 -2.26 -8.56 -3.65
N VAL A 8 -3.30 -8.99 -4.36
CA VAL A 8 -4.68 -8.58 -4.11
C VAL A 8 -5.14 -9.04 -2.72
N GLU A 9 -4.82 -10.27 -2.33
CA GLU A 9 -5.21 -10.80 -1.02
C GLU A 9 -4.51 -10.04 0.12
N ALA A 10 -3.20 -9.76 0.00
CA ALA A 10 -2.49 -8.96 1.00
C ALA A 10 -3.04 -7.53 1.10
N ALA A 11 -3.33 -6.89 -0.04
CA ALA A 11 -3.97 -5.58 -0.07
C ALA A 11 -5.37 -5.60 0.58
N ARG A 12 -6.16 -6.65 0.32
CA ARG A 12 -7.48 -6.84 0.95
C ARG A 12 -7.38 -6.98 2.47
N LYS A 13 -6.37 -7.71 2.99
CA LYS A 13 -6.10 -7.83 4.43
C LYS A 13 -5.76 -6.47 5.05
N LEU A 14 -4.91 -5.68 4.39
CA LEU A 14 -4.58 -4.32 4.82
C LEU A 14 -5.81 -3.41 4.84
N MET A 15 -6.68 -3.48 3.82
CA MET A 15 -7.91 -2.70 3.77
C MET A 15 -8.90 -3.10 4.87
N ALA A 16 -9.08 -4.40 5.09
CA ALA A 16 -9.96 -4.91 6.16
C ALA A 16 -9.45 -4.52 7.55
N GLY A 17 -8.14 -4.61 7.79
CA GLY A 17 -7.55 -4.14 9.05
C GLY A 17 -7.62 -2.63 9.21
N SER A 18 -7.53 -1.87 8.10
CA SER A 18 -7.71 -0.43 8.12
C SER A 18 -9.13 -0.06 8.53
N ASP A 19 -10.15 -0.73 7.98
CA ASP A 19 -11.56 -0.55 8.34
C ASP A 19 -11.80 -0.87 9.82
N LEU A 20 -11.35 -2.04 10.31
CA LEU A 20 -11.47 -2.45 11.71
C LEU A 20 -10.86 -1.45 12.70
N LEU A 21 -9.78 -0.78 12.30
CA LEU A 21 -9.03 0.15 13.15
C LEU A 21 -9.34 1.62 12.85
N GLY A 22 -10.31 1.91 11.98
CA GLY A 22 -10.69 3.28 11.61
C GLY A 22 -9.58 4.06 10.90
N ARG A 23 -8.69 3.36 10.18
CA ARG A 23 -7.59 3.98 9.42
C ARG A 23 -8.05 4.34 8.01
N PRO A 24 -7.76 5.56 7.52
CA PRO A 24 -8.18 5.98 6.18
C PRO A 24 -7.43 5.21 5.08
N VAL A 25 -8.13 4.94 3.98
CA VAL A 25 -7.58 4.32 2.77
C VAL A 25 -7.86 5.21 1.57
N LEU A 26 -6.81 5.48 0.78
CA LEU A 26 -6.88 6.20 -0.49
C LEU A 26 -6.48 5.26 -1.63
N ALA A 27 -7.19 5.35 -2.76
CA ALA A 27 -6.87 4.60 -3.97
C ALA A 27 -6.64 5.54 -5.15
N THR A 28 -5.77 5.15 -6.08
CA THR A 28 -5.54 5.84 -7.34
C THR A 28 -5.55 4.87 -8.50
N GLU A 29 -6.05 5.29 -9.66
CA GLU A 29 -6.08 4.49 -10.88
C GLU A 29 -5.29 5.18 -12.00
N GLN A 30 -4.32 4.47 -12.56
CA GLN A 30 -3.54 4.96 -13.68
C GLN A 30 -4.35 4.83 -14.98
N SER A 31 -4.64 5.95 -15.64
CA SER A 31 -5.29 5.95 -16.97
C SER A 31 -6.47 4.95 -17.08
N PRO A 32 -7.50 5.00 -16.22
CA PRO A 32 -8.50 3.91 -16.10
C PRO A 32 -9.23 3.61 -17.41
N ASN A 33 -9.42 4.60 -18.28
CA ASN A 33 -9.99 4.40 -19.62
C ASN A 33 -9.16 3.46 -20.53
N LYS A 34 -7.87 3.30 -20.24
CA LYS A 34 -6.93 2.45 -20.99
C LYS A 34 -6.58 1.16 -20.26
N LEU A 35 -6.45 1.22 -18.93
CA LEU A 35 -5.96 0.10 -18.11
C LEU A 35 -7.06 -0.62 -17.32
N GLY A 36 -8.29 -0.11 -17.34
CA GLY A 36 -9.36 -0.56 -16.47
C GLY A 36 -9.30 0.06 -15.09
N GLY A 37 -10.38 -0.14 -14.32
CA GLY A 37 -10.44 0.27 -12.92
C GLY A 37 -9.82 -0.73 -11.96
N THR A 38 -9.87 -0.41 -10.68
CA THR A 38 -9.45 -1.28 -9.58
C THR A 38 -10.22 -2.59 -9.63
N VAL A 39 -9.51 -3.70 -9.39
CA VAL A 39 -10.09 -5.04 -9.46
C VAL A 39 -11.18 -5.24 -8.40
N ALA A 40 -12.26 -5.92 -8.78
CA ALA A 40 -13.44 -6.12 -7.93
C ALA A 40 -13.17 -6.70 -6.52
N PRO A 41 -12.16 -7.57 -6.29
CA PRO A 41 -11.86 -8.07 -4.96
C PRO A 41 -11.33 -7.04 -3.96
N LEU A 42 -10.96 -5.82 -4.40
CA LEU A 42 -10.54 -4.72 -3.53
C LEU A 42 -11.73 -3.77 -3.27
N PRO A 43 -12.38 -3.85 -2.10
CA PRO A 43 -13.57 -3.06 -1.80
C PRO A 43 -13.17 -1.64 -1.41
N LEU A 44 -12.97 -0.78 -2.41
CA LEU A 44 -12.56 0.61 -2.17
C LEU A 44 -13.60 1.35 -1.30
N PRO A 45 -13.21 1.97 -0.18
CA PRO A 45 -14.14 2.69 0.68
C PRO A 45 -14.60 4.03 0.08
N SER A 46 -13.90 4.52 -0.94
CA SER A 46 -14.25 5.70 -1.72
C SER A 46 -13.76 5.54 -3.16
N PRO A 47 -14.32 6.31 -4.12
CA PRO A 47 -13.86 6.25 -5.52
C PRO A 47 -12.36 6.51 -5.64
N ALA A 48 -11.68 5.72 -6.48
CA ALA A 48 -10.28 5.94 -6.77
C ALA A 48 -10.05 7.28 -7.51
N ILE A 49 -8.93 7.92 -7.23
CA ILE A 49 -8.51 9.13 -7.94
C ILE A 49 -7.84 8.72 -9.25
N ALA A 50 -8.43 9.07 -10.39
CA ALA A 50 -7.81 8.86 -11.69
C ALA A 50 -6.57 9.76 -11.84
N LYS A 51 -5.46 9.20 -12.34
CA LYS A 51 -4.21 9.92 -12.57
C LYS A 51 -3.54 9.55 -13.89
N MET A 52 -2.74 10.50 -14.39
CA MET A 52 -1.86 10.29 -15.54
C MET A 52 -0.38 10.21 -15.13
N ASP A 53 0.02 10.96 -14.11
CA ASP A 53 1.37 10.89 -13.55
C ASP A 53 1.60 9.59 -12.80
N PHE A 54 2.79 9.01 -12.92
CA PHE A 54 3.13 7.78 -12.20
C PHE A 54 3.27 8.02 -10.69
N ASP A 55 3.86 9.14 -10.30
CA ASP A 55 3.93 9.63 -8.91
C ASP A 55 2.55 10.11 -8.43
N ALA A 56 2.04 9.52 -7.34
CA ALA A 56 0.78 9.92 -6.71
C ALA A 56 0.98 10.74 -5.42
N SER A 57 2.21 11.10 -5.04
CA SER A 57 2.50 11.73 -3.75
C SER A 57 1.74 13.03 -3.53
N THR A 58 1.63 13.90 -4.53
CA THR A 58 0.86 15.15 -4.46
C THR A 58 -0.63 14.94 -4.24
N LEU A 59 -1.18 13.79 -4.65
CA LEU A 59 -2.57 13.40 -4.39
C LEU A 59 -2.76 12.89 -2.95
N ILE A 60 -1.68 12.52 -2.26
CA ILE A 60 -1.73 11.90 -0.93
C ILE A 60 -1.39 12.92 0.17
N LEU A 61 -0.43 13.83 -0.06
CA LEU A 61 0.17 14.67 0.98
C LEU A 61 -0.85 15.50 1.78
N ASP A 62 -1.82 16.11 1.11
CA ASP A 62 -2.85 16.95 1.76
C ASP A 62 -3.94 16.13 2.46
N ARG A 63 -3.94 14.80 2.32
CA ARG A 63 -4.94 13.89 2.88
C ARG A 63 -4.46 13.14 4.12
N ALA A 64 -3.22 13.36 4.55
CA ALA A 64 -2.62 12.70 5.71
C ALA A 64 -1.86 13.71 6.58
N ALA A 65 -1.98 13.60 7.90
CA ALA A 65 -1.32 14.51 8.84
C ALA A 65 0.21 14.35 8.73
N PRO A 66 1.02 15.42 8.86
CA PRO A 66 2.46 15.38 8.61
C PRO A 66 3.22 14.22 9.28
N ASP A 67 2.84 13.86 10.51
CA ASP A 67 3.50 12.82 11.31
C ASP A 67 2.99 11.39 11.04
N ASP A 68 1.95 11.24 10.21
CA ASP A 68 1.39 9.93 9.85
C ASP A 68 2.42 9.09 9.09
N THR A 69 2.47 7.81 9.45
CA THR A 69 3.12 6.77 8.65
C THR A 69 2.18 6.31 7.53
N LEU A 70 2.65 6.42 6.30
CA LEU A 70 1.92 6.05 5.09
C LEU A 70 2.26 4.62 4.69
N VAL A 71 1.26 3.74 4.69
CA VAL A 71 1.40 2.37 4.17
C VAL A 71 1.07 2.36 2.68
N VAL A 72 1.97 1.86 1.86
CA VAL A 72 1.85 1.83 0.40
C VAL A 72 1.77 0.39 -0.11
N ALA A 73 0.77 0.13 -0.96
CA ALA A 73 0.52 -1.11 -1.67
C ALA A 73 0.06 -0.80 -3.11
N GLY A 74 0.14 -1.77 -4.02
CA GLY A 74 -0.33 -1.65 -5.41
C GLY A 74 0.73 -1.96 -6.47
N CYS A 75 0.53 -1.47 -7.69
CA CYS A 75 1.35 -1.82 -8.85
C CYS A 75 1.47 -0.68 -9.89
N GLU A 76 2.48 -0.66 -10.76
CA GLU A 76 3.69 -1.51 -10.76
C GLU A 76 4.70 -1.05 -9.70
N THR A 77 5.34 -2.01 -9.00
CA THR A 77 6.31 -1.73 -7.92
C THR A 77 7.41 -0.76 -8.35
N HIS A 78 7.98 -0.97 -9.54
CA HIS A 78 9.10 -0.19 -10.08
C HIS A 78 8.69 1.09 -10.82
N ILE A 79 7.39 1.34 -10.98
CA ILE A 79 6.86 2.51 -11.70
C ILE A 79 6.09 3.40 -10.74
N CYS A 80 4.79 3.15 -10.57
CA CYS A 80 3.91 4.00 -9.78
C CYS A 80 4.25 3.95 -8.30
N VAL A 81 4.51 2.75 -7.75
CA VAL A 81 4.83 2.59 -6.32
C VAL A 81 6.16 3.27 -6.00
N LEU A 82 7.23 2.94 -6.73
CA LEU A 82 8.55 3.54 -6.53
C LEU A 82 8.53 5.06 -6.61
N GLN A 83 7.90 5.64 -7.65
CA GLN A 83 7.85 7.10 -7.81
C GLN A 83 7.01 7.77 -6.70
N THR A 84 5.90 7.15 -6.31
CA THR A 84 5.07 7.65 -5.20
C THR A 84 5.84 7.62 -3.88
N VAL A 85 6.50 6.50 -3.56
CA VAL A 85 7.35 6.38 -2.36
C VAL A 85 8.47 7.41 -2.38
N ALA A 86 9.13 7.60 -3.53
CA ALA A 86 10.15 8.64 -3.70
C ALA A 86 9.61 10.05 -3.45
N GLY A 87 8.42 10.37 -3.94
CA GLY A 87 7.76 11.66 -3.71
C GLY A 87 7.41 11.89 -2.24
N LEU A 88 6.83 10.88 -1.59
CA LEU A 88 6.47 10.93 -0.17
C LEU A 88 7.71 11.10 0.73
N LEU A 89 8.79 10.35 0.48
CA LEU A 89 10.05 10.48 1.22
C LEU A 89 10.70 11.85 1.02
N ARG A 90 10.72 12.38 -0.21
CA ARG A 90 11.21 13.75 -0.50
C ARG A 90 10.41 14.83 0.24
N ALA A 91 9.13 14.58 0.48
CA ALA A 91 8.27 15.45 1.27
C ALA A 91 8.40 15.22 2.80
N GLY A 92 9.39 14.44 3.24
CA GLY A 92 9.66 14.20 4.66
C GLY A 92 8.69 13.25 5.36
N ARG A 93 7.91 12.47 4.60
CA ARG A 93 6.90 11.55 5.16
C ARG A 93 7.52 10.23 5.57
N LYS A 94 6.97 9.60 6.61
CA LYS A 94 7.28 8.21 6.99
C LYS A 94 6.52 7.27 6.06
N VAL A 95 7.23 6.32 5.44
CA VAL A 95 6.65 5.41 4.45
C VAL A 95 6.99 3.96 4.79
N VAL A 96 5.97 3.10 4.79
CA VAL A 96 6.09 1.65 4.89
C VAL A 96 5.52 1.04 3.61
N VAL A 97 6.28 0.19 2.94
CA VAL A 97 5.82 -0.55 1.76
C VAL A 97 5.51 -1.99 2.15
N ALA A 98 4.29 -2.45 1.88
CA ALA A 98 3.89 -3.84 2.08
C ALA A 98 4.38 -4.69 0.89
N ALA A 99 5.50 -5.38 1.06
CA ALA A 99 6.19 -6.11 0.00
C ALA A 99 5.34 -7.23 -0.64
N ASP A 100 4.47 -7.84 0.15
CA ASP A 100 3.50 -8.86 -0.28
C ASP A 100 2.23 -8.27 -0.91
N ALA A 101 2.02 -6.96 -0.80
CA ALA A 101 0.93 -6.22 -1.42
C ALA A 101 1.39 -5.30 -2.56
N VAL A 102 2.59 -5.52 -3.11
CA VAL A 102 3.07 -4.86 -4.33
C VAL A 102 3.54 -5.86 -5.38
N SER A 103 3.37 -5.52 -6.66
CA SER A 103 3.86 -6.39 -7.73
C SER A 103 4.25 -5.65 -9.01
N SER A 104 5.08 -6.31 -9.81
CA SER A 104 5.50 -5.93 -11.16
C SER A 104 5.34 -7.13 -12.10
N ARG A 105 5.51 -6.91 -13.41
CA ARG A 105 5.47 -8.00 -14.40
C ARG A 105 6.69 -8.93 -14.34
N LYS A 106 7.84 -8.46 -13.84
CA LYS A 106 9.07 -9.25 -13.68
C LYS A 106 9.58 -9.14 -12.24
N ALA A 107 10.11 -10.24 -11.72
CA ALA A 107 10.60 -10.31 -10.34
C ALA A 107 11.80 -9.36 -10.15
N LEU A 108 12.71 -9.33 -11.12
CA LEU A 108 13.84 -8.41 -11.12
C LEU A 108 13.40 -6.95 -10.95
N ASP A 109 12.36 -6.51 -11.67
CA ASP A 109 11.86 -5.14 -11.57
C ASP A 109 11.30 -4.86 -10.16
N ARG A 110 10.49 -5.78 -9.62
CA ARG A 110 9.92 -5.69 -8.27
C ARG A 110 11.01 -5.63 -7.19
N ASP A 111 11.94 -6.59 -7.21
CA ASP A 111 12.92 -6.79 -6.14
C ASP A 111 13.98 -5.68 -6.14
N THR A 112 14.37 -5.19 -7.33
CA THR A 112 15.25 -4.03 -7.47
C THR A 112 14.57 -2.77 -6.93
N ALA A 113 13.29 -2.55 -7.23
CA ALA A 113 12.55 -1.40 -6.73
C ALA A 113 12.37 -1.43 -5.20
N LEU A 114 12.06 -2.59 -4.60
CA LEU A 114 11.97 -2.75 -3.16
C LEU A 114 13.31 -2.46 -2.46
N THR A 115 14.41 -2.95 -3.02
CA THR A 115 15.77 -2.64 -2.53
C THR A 115 16.07 -1.15 -2.63
N GLY A 116 15.72 -0.52 -3.74
CA GLY A 116 15.86 0.92 -3.93
C GLY A 116 15.07 1.74 -2.91
N MET A 117 13.78 1.43 -2.72
CA MET A 117 12.91 2.11 -1.74
C MET A 117 13.47 1.98 -0.32
N ARG A 118 14.01 0.81 0.06
CA ARG A 118 14.68 0.63 1.35
C ARG A 118 15.88 1.57 1.50
N SER A 119 16.75 1.64 0.49
CA SER A 119 17.93 2.52 0.50
C SER A 119 17.56 4.01 0.53
N MET A 120 16.37 4.37 0.06
CA MET A 120 15.85 5.74 0.13
C MET A 120 15.26 6.11 1.50
N GLY A 121 15.06 5.12 2.39
CA GLY A 121 14.54 5.33 3.74
C GLY A 121 13.10 4.86 3.96
N ALA A 122 12.47 4.17 3.00
CA ALA A 122 11.20 3.49 3.27
C ALA A 122 11.44 2.21 4.09
N GLU A 123 10.54 1.95 5.04
CA GLU A 123 10.47 0.63 5.66
C GLU A 123 9.84 -0.36 4.66
N ILE A 124 10.42 -1.55 4.54
CA ILE A 124 9.85 -2.64 3.74
C ILE A 124 9.37 -3.71 4.71
N SER A 125 8.06 -3.94 4.72
CA SER A 125 7.37 -4.83 5.66
C SER A 125 6.41 -5.76 4.92
N THR A 126 5.58 -6.52 5.65
CA THR A 126 4.51 -7.36 5.10
C THR A 126 3.16 -6.93 5.66
N ALA A 127 2.06 -7.29 4.99
CA ALA A 127 0.72 -7.00 5.47
C ALA A 127 0.50 -7.50 6.90
N GLU A 128 0.97 -8.70 7.22
CA GLU A 128 0.89 -9.27 8.57
C GLU A 128 1.64 -8.44 9.61
N ALA A 129 2.90 -8.09 9.33
CA ALA A 129 3.72 -7.30 10.26
C ALA A 129 3.14 -5.90 10.49
N ILE A 130 2.59 -5.26 9.45
CA ILE A 130 1.92 -3.97 9.54
C ILE A 130 0.67 -4.07 10.43
N LEU A 131 -0.18 -5.07 10.18
CA LEU A 131 -1.43 -5.27 10.92
C LEU A 131 -1.18 -5.52 12.40
N PHE A 132 -0.22 -6.38 12.73
CA PHE A 132 0.16 -6.61 14.14
C PHE A 132 0.88 -5.41 14.76
N GLY A 133 1.67 -4.67 13.97
CA GLY A 133 2.30 -3.43 14.39
C GLY A 133 1.29 -2.35 14.79
N TRP A 134 0.13 -2.28 14.12
CA TRP A 134 -0.93 -1.32 14.47
C TRP A 134 -1.62 -1.61 15.80
N ILE A 135 -1.74 -2.88 16.20
CA ILE A 135 -2.40 -3.26 17.46
C ILE A 135 -1.43 -3.40 18.63
N GLY A 136 -0.13 -3.59 18.37
CA GLY A 136 0.95 -3.52 19.36
C GLY A 136 1.01 -4.65 20.41
N GLY A 137 -0.09 -5.38 20.64
CA GLY A 137 -0.17 -6.42 21.67
C GLY A 137 -1.34 -7.38 21.49
N ALA A 138 -1.21 -8.57 22.09
CA ALA A 138 -2.24 -9.61 22.06
C ALA A 138 -3.44 -9.31 22.98
N ASP A 139 -3.30 -8.33 23.87
CA ASP A 139 -4.35 -7.78 24.74
C ASP A 139 -5.19 -6.70 24.06
N HIS A 140 -4.82 -6.26 22.85
CA HIS A 140 -5.58 -5.25 22.11
C HIS A 140 -7.01 -5.74 21.82
N PRO A 141 -8.06 -4.90 21.98
CA PRO A 141 -9.45 -5.31 21.78
C PRO A 141 -9.76 -5.94 20.42
N GLN A 142 -9.05 -5.51 19.37
CA GLN A 142 -9.21 -6.01 17.99
C GLN A 142 -8.25 -7.17 17.62
N PHE A 143 -7.48 -7.71 18.57
CA PHE A 143 -6.48 -8.74 18.28
C PHE A 143 -7.08 -9.97 17.58
N ARG A 144 -8.26 -10.44 18.03
CA ARG A 144 -8.92 -11.62 17.47
C ARG A 144 -9.36 -11.38 16.04
N GLU A 145 -9.90 -10.20 15.76
CA GLU A 145 -10.37 -9.77 14.45
C GLU A 145 -9.19 -9.63 13.49
N VAL A 146 -8.11 -8.96 13.90
CA VAL A 146 -6.88 -8.84 13.10
C VAL A 146 -6.25 -10.21 12.84
N SER A 147 -6.16 -11.09 13.85
CA SER A 147 -5.61 -12.44 13.69
C SER A 147 -6.41 -13.28 12.68
N ARG A 148 -7.73 -13.11 12.59
CA ARG A 148 -8.57 -13.78 11.58
C ARG A 148 -8.29 -13.32 10.15
N LEU A 149 -7.78 -12.10 9.94
CA LEU A 149 -7.40 -11.63 8.61
C LEU A 149 -6.15 -12.32 8.08
N ILE A 150 -5.27 -12.81 8.97
CA ILE A 150 -4.00 -13.41 8.59
C ILE A 150 -4.14 -14.89 8.24
N LYS A 151 -4.99 -15.61 8.99
CA LYS A 151 -5.33 -17.02 8.77
C LYS A 151 -5.89 -17.27 7.37
#